data_AF-A0A354FC54-F1
#
_entry.id   AF-A0A354FC54-F1
#
_cell.length_a   1.000
_cell.length_b   1.000
_cell.length_c   1.000
_cell.angle_alpha   90.00
_cell.angle_beta   90.00
_cell.angle_gamma   90.00
#
_symmetry.space_group_name_H-M   'P 1'
#
loop_
_entity.id
_entity.type
_entity.pdbx_description
1 polymer ?
#
loop_
_entity_poly.entity_id
_entity_poly.type
_entity_poly.pdbx_seq_one_letter_code
_entity_poly.pdbx_strand_id
1 'polypeptide(L)'
;AELEKIAPALEEVQELGYGVVTPSLDEMILEEPELIRQGNRFGVKLKASAPSMHIIRADISTEITPIIGTEKQCEDLVRYMLEEFEDDPAKIWQKDIFGKSLHDLVREGIQNKLHRMPDNAQEKLQETVQRIVNEGSGGLICIII
;
A
#
# COMPACT_ATOMS: atom_id res chain seq x y z
N ALA A 1 -21.57 -0.99 -8.72
CA ALA A 1 -20.97 -2.05 -9.55
C ALA A 1 -19.49 -2.27 -9.20
N GLU A 2 -18.54 -1.53 -9.78
CA GLU A 2 -17.10 -1.78 -9.54
C GLU A 2 -16.63 -1.32 -8.15
N LEU A 3 -17.07 -0.13 -7.69
CA LEU A 3 -16.75 0.37 -6.34
C LEU A 3 -17.32 -0.51 -5.22
N GLU A 4 -18.49 -1.12 -5.44
CA GLU A 4 -19.11 -2.06 -4.47
C GLU A 4 -18.29 -3.34 -4.33
N LYS A 5 -17.64 -3.78 -5.41
CA LYS A 5 -16.77 -4.96 -5.40
C LYS A 5 -15.48 -4.72 -4.60
N ILE A 6 -14.96 -3.49 -4.63
CA ILE A 6 -13.70 -3.11 -3.96
C ILE A 6 -13.95 -2.75 -2.49
N ALA A 7 -15.14 -2.26 -2.13
CA ALA A 7 -15.44 -1.76 -0.78
C ALA A 7 -15.03 -2.70 0.37
N PRO A 8 -15.32 -4.03 0.33
CA PRO A 8 -14.90 -4.93 1.41
C PRO A 8 -13.38 -5.00 1.57
N ALA A 9 -12.64 -5.03 0.45
CA ALA A 9 -11.17 -5.04 0.49
C ALA A 9 -10.59 -3.73 1.05
N LEU A 10 -11.28 -2.61 0.86
CA LEU A 10 -10.87 -1.33 1.47
C LEU A 10 -11.10 -1.30 2.99
N GLU A 11 -12.15 -1.96 3.49
CA GLU A 11 -12.37 -2.11 4.93
C GLU A 11 -11.28 -3.03 5.53
N GLU A 12 -11.05 -4.18 4.91
CA GLU A 12 -10.00 -5.13 5.32
C GLU A 12 -8.61 -4.49 5.35
N VAL A 13 -8.24 -3.74 4.31
CA VAL A 13 -6.92 -3.10 4.26
C VAL A 13 -6.78 -1.98 5.30
N GLN A 14 -7.87 -1.34 5.72
CA GLN A 14 -7.85 -0.34 6.79
C GLN A 14 -7.70 -0.98 8.18
N GLU A 15 -8.27 -2.15 8.40
CA GLU A 15 -8.16 -2.82 9.70
C GLU A 15 -6.89 -3.68 9.80
N LEU A 16 -6.61 -4.48 8.78
CA LEU A 16 -5.59 -5.53 8.80
C LEU A 16 -4.31 -5.16 8.03
N GLY A 17 -4.36 -4.10 7.22
CA GLY A 17 -3.25 -3.70 6.34
C GLY A 17 -3.15 -4.49 5.03
N TYR A 18 -4.02 -5.48 4.83
CA TYR A 18 -4.11 -6.28 3.60
C TYR A 18 -5.58 -6.57 3.30
N GLY A 19 -6.02 -6.27 2.08
CA GLY A 19 -7.38 -6.53 1.61
C GLY A 19 -7.39 -7.23 0.27
N VAL A 20 -8.41 -8.06 0.03
CA VAL A 20 -8.50 -8.85 -1.21
C VAL A 20 -9.83 -8.63 -1.90
N VAL A 21 -9.78 -8.21 -3.16
CA VAL A 21 -10.95 -8.22 -4.03
C VAL A 21 -11.03 -9.58 -4.70
N THR A 22 -12.08 -10.33 -4.36
CA THR A 22 -12.35 -11.63 -4.96
C THR A 22 -12.89 -11.47 -6.38
N PRO A 23 -12.47 -12.33 -7.33
CA PRO A 23 -13.04 -12.33 -8.67
C PRO A 23 -14.52 -12.72 -8.64
N SER A 24 -15.28 -12.07 -9.50
CA SER A 24 -16.66 -12.45 -9.77
C SER A 24 -16.69 -13.68 -10.70
N LEU A 25 -17.82 -14.39 -10.71
CA LEU A 25 -17.99 -15.60 -11.54
C LEU A 25 -17.82 -15.33 -13.04
N ASP A 26 -18.20 -14.15 -13.51
CA ASP A 26 -18.07 -13.69 -14.89
C ASP A 26 -16.62 -13.39 -15.31
N GLU A 27 -15.72 -13.22 -14.35
CA GLU A 27 -14.28 -13.04 -14.58
C GLU A 27 -13.51 -14.37 -14.57
N MET A 28 -14.19 -15.48 -14.26
CA MET A 28 -13.58 -16.80 -14.26
C MET A 28 -13.50 -17.36 -15.67
N ILE A 29 -12.30 -17.76 -16.07
CA ILE A 29 -12.03 -18.40 -17.36
C ILE A 29 -11.81 -19.89 -17.11
N LEU A 30 -12.71 -20.72 -17.64
CA LEU A 30 -12.58 -22.17 -17.64
C LEU A 30 -11.91 -22.62 -18.94
N GLU A 31 -10.75 -23.27 -18.85
CA GLU A 31 -10.10 -23.90 -20.00
C GLU A 31 -10.84 -25.18 -20.43
N GLU A 32 -10.58 -25.63 -21.66
CA GLU A 32 -11.17 -26.87 -22.17
C GLU A 32 -10.82 -28.06 -21.26
N PRO A 33 -11.82 -28.89 -20.87
CA PRO A 33 -11.59 -30.05 -20.02
C PRO A 33 -10.75 -31.11 -20.72
N GLU A 34 -9.65 -31.53 -20.11
CA GLU A 34 -8.77 -32.57 -20.64
C GLU A 34 -9.06 -33.93 -19.99
N LEU A 35 -9.26 -34.98 -20.78
CA LEU A 35 -9.39 -36.34 -20.25
C LEU A 35 -8.01 -36.88 -19.85
N ILE A 36 -7.86 -37.20 -18.57
CA ILE A 36 -6.61 -37.72 -18.02
C ILE A 36 -6.76 -39.19 -17.64
N ARG A 37 -5.67 -39.95 -17.78
CA ARG A 37 -5.59 -41.35 -17.37
C ARG A 37 -4.47 -41.53 -16.35
N GLN A 38 -4.80 -42.05 -15.17
CA GLN A 38 -3.82 -42.50 -14.17
C GLN A 38 -4.00 -44.00 -13.93
N GLY A 39 -3.09 -44.81 -14.49
CA GLY A 39 -3.15 -46.27 -14.45
C GLY A 39 -4.42 -46.81 -15.12
N ASN A 40 -5.30 -47.43 -14.32
CA ASN A 40 -6.60 -47.96 -14.77
C ASN A 40 -7.78 -47.00 -14.53
N ARG A 41 -7.55 -45.79 -14.03
CA ARG A 41 -8.61 -44.80 -13.77
C ARG A 41 -8.59 -43.68 -14.82
N PHE A 42 -9.77 -43.22 -15.17
CA PHE A 42 -10.00 -42.06 -16.03
C PHE A 42 -10.54 -40.90 -15.19
N GLY A 43 -10.12 -39.68 -15.51
CA GLY A 43 -10.61 -38.46 -14.88
C GLY A 43 -10.68 -37.32 -15.88
N VAL A 44 -11.23 -36.20 -15.44
CA VAL A 44 -11.26 -34.95 -16.20
C VAL A 44 -10.45 -33.93 -15.43
N LYS A 45 -9.47 -33.33 -16.10
CA LYS A 45 -8.71 -32.20 -15.58
C LYS A 45 -9.44 -30.92 -15.96
N LEU A 46 -9.90 -30.20 -14.95
CA LEU A 46 -10.48 -28.87 -15.08
C LEU A 46 -9.43 -27.85 -14.64
N LYS A 47 -9.25 -26.79 -15.42
CA LYS A 47 -8.46 -25.62 -15.02
C LYS A 47 -9.33 -24.39 -15.14
N ALA A 48 -9.37 -23.62 -14.06
CA ALA A 48 -10.00 -22.31 -14.05
C ALA A 48 -8.97 -21.27 -13.60
N SER A 49 -9.06 -20.08 -14.15
CA SER A 49 -8.25 -18.93 -13.75
C SER A 49 -9.14 -17.71 -13.59
N ALA A 50 -8.76 -16.82 -12.68
CA ALA A 50 -9.47 -15.57 -12.48
C ALA A 50 -8.49 -14.53 -11.90
N PRO A 51 -8.63 -13.24 -12.26
CA PRO A 51 -7.81 -12.19 -11.68
C PRO A 51 -8.22 -11.93 -10.22
N SER A 52 -7.24 -11.68 -9.36
CA SER A 52 -7.49 -11.16 -8.00
C SER A 52 -6.78 -9.83 -7.83
N MET A 53 -7.37 -8.92 -7.07
CA MET A 53 -6.69 -7.68 -6.67
C MET A 53 -6.34 -7.74 -5.20
N HIS A 54 -5.08 -7.44 -4.89
CA HIS A 54 -4.60 -7.33 -3.54
C HIS A 54 -4.29 -5.86 -3.24
N ILE A 55 -4.87 -5.33 -2.18
CA ILE A 55 -4.65 -3.97 -1.71
C ILE A 55 -3.80 -4.07 -0.46
N ILE A 56 -2.65 -3.38 -0.46
CA ILE A 56 -1.68 -3.44 0.63
C ILE A 56 -1.52 -2.02 1.17
N ARG A 57 -1.71 -1.85 2.49
CA ARG A 57 -1.43 -0.57 3.14
C ARG A 57 0.07 -0.40 3.30
N ALA A 58 0.58 0.75 2.88
CA ALA A 58 1.95 1.17 3.11
C ALA A 58 1.96 2.52 3.84
N ASP A 59 2.50 2.51 5.06
CA ASP A 59 2.61 3.72 5.87
C ASP A 59 3.88 4.49 5.49
N ILE A 60 3.74 5.76 5.13
CA ILE A 60 4.85 6.61 4.68
C ILE A 60 5.16 7.62 5.77
N SER A 61 6.37 7.55 6.30
CA SER A 61 6.91 8.55 7.22
C SER A 61 7.82 9.52 6.48
N THR A 62 7.74 10.81 6.82
CA THR A 62 8.68 11.84 6.34
C THR A 62 9.03 12.77 7.48
N GLU A 63 10.33 12.99 7.65
CA GLU A 63 10.88 14.00 8.54
C GLU A 63 11.20 15.26 7.73
N ILE A 64 10.97 16.43 8.32
CA ILE A 64 11.33 17.72 7.73
C ILE A 64 12.22 18.44 8.71
N THR A 65 13.39 18.85 8.24
CA THR A 65 14.30 19.71 8.99
C THR A 65 14.28 21.10 8.36
N PRO A 66 13.39 22.01 8.79
CA PRO A 66 13.42 23.37 8.27
C PRO A 66 14.75 24.03 8.65
N ILE A 67 15.46 24.60 7.67
CA ILE A 67 16.68 25.37 7.92
C ILE A 67 16.26 26.79 8.30
N ILE A 68 16.50 27.16 9.55
CA ILE A 68 16.08 28.43 10.13
C ILE A 68 17.34 29.24 10.44
N GLY A 69 17.40 30.46 9.92
CA GLY A 69 18.61 31.28 9.82
C GLY A 69 19.55 31.25 11.02
N THR A 70 19.19 31.94 12.10
CA THR A 70 20.04 32.08 13.30
C THR A 70 19.59 31.16 14.44
N GLU A 71 20.51 30.81 15.35
CA GLU A 71 20.23 29.96 16.52
C GLU A 71 19.05 30.47 17.36
N LYS A 72 18.99 31.78 17.61
CA LYS A 72 17.89 32.41 18.36
C LYS A 72 16.53 32.23 17.67
N GLN A 73 16.49 32.29 16.33
CA GLN A 73 15.27 32.06 15.57
C GLN A 73 14.82 30.59 15.64
N CYS A 74 15.78 29.65 15.71
CA CYS A 74 15.52 28.25 15.94
C CYS A 74 14.92 28.02 17.35
N GLU A 75 15.53 28.58 18.39
CA GLU A 75 15.05 28.45 19.77
C GLU A 75 13.64 29.04 19.94
N ASP A 76 13.40 30.23 19.39
CA ASP A 76 12.08 30.87 19.45
C ASP A 76 11.01 30.05 18.71
N LEU A 77 11.36 29.39 17.60
CA LEU A 77 10.43 28.49 16.90
C LEU A 77 10.15 27.23 17.71
N VAL A 78 11.16 26.61 18.30
CA VAL A 78 10.98 25.40 19.13
C VAL A 78 10.08 25.71 20.32
N ARG A 79 10.29 26.85 20.99
CA ARG A 79 9.45 27.28 22.11
C ARG A 79 8.00 27.49 21.67
N TYR A 80 7.78 28.19 20.56
CA TYR A 80 6.45 28.37 19.98
C TYR A 80 5.76 27.04 19.63
N MET A 81 6.49 26.10 19.01
CA MET A 81 5.95 24.79 18.68
C MET A 81 5.56 23.98 19.92
N LEU A 82 6.36 24.03 20.99
CA LEU A 82 6.07 23.34 22.25
C LEU A 82 4.83 23.92 22.93
N GLU A 83 4.72 25.25 23.02
CA GLU A 83 3.56 25.93 23.60
C GLU A 83 2.26 25.60 22.84
N GLU A 84 2.29 25.63 21.50
CA GLU A 84 1.10 25.29 20.69
C GLU A 84 0.78 23.79 20.72
N PHE A 85 1.80 22.91 20.84
CA PHE A 85 1.60 21.47 20.95
C PHE A 85 0.94 21.08 22.27
N GLU A 86 1.27 21.77 23.37
CA GLU A 86 0.63 21.57 24.67
C GLU A 86 -0.83 22.04 24.69
N ASP A 87 -1.19 23.08 23.93
CA ASP A 87 -2.58 23.55 23.81
C ASP A 87 -3.44 22.64 22.92
N ASP A 88 -2.99 22.37 21.69
CA ASP A 88 -3.70 21.48 20.75
C ASP A 88 -2.76 20.94 19.64
N PRO A 89 -2.33 19.67 19.74
CA PRO A 89 -1.45 19.04 18.75
C PRO A 89 -1.98 19.08 17.31
N ALA A 90 -3.30 19.16 17.11
CA ALA A 90 -3.89 19.19 15.78
C ALA A 90 -3.80 20.59 15.14
N LYS A 91 -3.79 21.66 15.93
CA LYS A 91 -3.75 23.04 15.42
C LYS A 91 -2.39 23.42 14.85
N ILE A 92 -1.30 22.78 15.30
CA ILE A 92 0.06 23.06 14.81
C ILE A 92 0.18 22.90 13.29
N TRP A 93 -0.65 22.01 12.70
CA TRP A 93 -0.70 21.73 11.27
C TRP A 93 -1.34 22.83 10.44
N GLN A 94 -2.24 23.62 11.04
CA GLN A 94 -3.00 24.67 10.39
C GLN A 94 -2.34 26.05 10.50
N LYS A 95 -1.27 26.16 11.30
CA LYS A 95 -0.55 27.42 11.50
C LYS A 95 0.48 27.62 10.39
N ASP A 96 0.55 28.86 9.91
CA ASP A 96 1.55 29.29 8.93
C ASP A 96 2.92 29.32 9.57
N ILE A 97 3.83 28.45 9.11
CA ILE A 97 5.23 28.41 9.54
C ILE A 97 6.06 28.74 8.30
N PHE A 98 6.60 29.96 8.25
CA PHE A 98 7.41 30.49 7.14
C PHE A 98 6.67 30.68 5.80
N GLY A 99 5.43 31.17 5.81
CA GLY A 99 4.70 31.55 4.60
C GLY A 99 4.17 30.38 3.76
N LYS A 100 4.32 29.15 4.27
CA LYS A 100 3.58 27.95 3.86
C LYS A 100 3.04 27.27 5.13
N SER A 101 1.97 26.49 5.01
CA SER A 101 1.55 25.65 6.13
C SER A 101 2.53 24.49 6.33
N LEU A 102 2.76 24.07 7.57
CA LEU A 102 3.55 22.86 7.87
C LEU A 102 2.99 21.63 7.13
N HIS A 103 1.66 21.60 6.98
CA HIS A 103 0.94 20.60 6.20
C HIS A 103 1.40 20.55 4.73
N ASP A 104 1.67 21.69 4.07
CA ASP A 104 2.12 21.71 2.68
C ASP A 104 3.54 21.17 2.55
N LEU A 105 4.43 21.49 3.49
CA LEU A 105 5.80 20.97 3.52
C LEU A 105 5.81 19.43 3.71
N VAL A 106 4.96 18.90 4.60
CA VAL A 106 4.80 17.45 4.81
C VAL A 106 4.17 16.77 3.62
N ARG A 107 3.15 17.39 3.01
CA ARG A 107 2.52 16.88 1.81
C ARG A 107 3.50 16.77 0.64
N GLU A 108 4.33 17.79 0.41
CA GLU A 108 5.40 17.76 -0.61
C GLU A 108 6.37 16.60 -0.34
N GLY A 109 6.79 16.42 0.92
CA GLY A 109 7.68 15.34 1.32
C GLY A 109 7.09 13.93 1.14
N ILE A 110 5.79 13.74 1.42
CA ILE A 110 5.09 12.47 1.22
C ILE A 110 4.86 12.21 -0.27
N GLN A 111 4.40 13.21 -1.03
CA GLN A 111 4.15 13.08 -2.47
C GLN A 111 5.41 12.69 -3.26
N ASN A 112 6.57 13.22 -2.87
CA ASN A 112 7.85 12.85 -3.47
C ASN A 112 8.24 11.38 -3.21
N LYS A 113 7.83 10.78 -2.09
CA LYS A 113 8.09 9.36 -1.78
C LYS A 113 7.10 8.43 -2.45
N LEU A 114 5.83 8.83 -2.56
CA LEU A 114 4.76 8.05 -3.20
C LEU A 114 5.08 7.71 -4.66
N HIS A 115 5.61 8.66 -5.43
CA HIS A 115 5.92 8.47 -6.86
C HIS A 115 7.27 7.79 -7.12
N ARG A 116 7.91 7.24 -6.10
CA ARG A 116 9.30 6.77 -6.18
C ARG A 116 9.43 5.25 -6.34
N MET A 117 8.35 4.48 -6.22
CA MET A 117 8.42 3.04 -6.41
C MET A 117 8.69 2.74 -7.89
N PRO A 118 9.88 2.21 -8.24
CA PRO A 118 10.22 1.98 -9.63
C PRO A 118 9.38 0.85 -10.23
N ASP A 119 9.08 0.90 -11.52
CA ASP A 119 8.19 -0.06 -12.20
C ASP A 119 8.66 -1.51 -12.01
N ASN A 120 9.96 -1.77 -12.04
CA ASN A 120 10.52 -3.10 -11.82
C ASN A 120 10.27 -3.64 -10.41
N ALA A 121 10.13 -2.77 -9.40
CA ALA A 121 9.80 -3.17 -8.04
C ALA A 121 8.31 -3.50 -7.93
N GLN A 122 7.45 -2.73 -8.62
CA GLN A 122 6.01 -3.00 -8.71
C GLN A 122 5.75 -4.37 -9.36
N GLU A 123 6.39 -4.64 -10.49
CA GLU A 123 6.29 -5.92 -11.21
C GLU A 123 6.74 -7.10 -10.33
N LYS A 124 7.91 -7.00 -9.69
CA LYS A 124 8.41 -8.06 -8.79
C LYS A 124 7.48 -8.30 -7.62
N LEU A 125 6.87 -7.25 -7.05
CA LEU A 125 5.91 -7.39 -5.96
C LEU A 125 4.65 -8.12 -6.45
N GLN A 126 4.14 -7.76 -7.63
CA GLN A 126 3.01 -8.44 -8.25
C GLN A 126 3.30 -9.93 -8.49
N GLU A 127 4.42 -10.27 -9.11
CA GLU A 127 4.84 -11.66 -9.34
C GLU A 127 4.97 -12.45 -8.03
N THR A 128 5.52 -11.80 -7.01
CA THR A 128 5.69 -12.38 -5.67
C THR A 128 4.34 -12.76 -5.07
N VAL A 129 3.38 -11.84 -5.06
CA VAL A 129 2.02 -12.10 -4.57
C VAL A 129 1.35 -13.19 -5.40
N GLN A 130 1.47 -13.14 -6.73
CA GLN A 130 0.91 -14.16 -7.62
C GLN A 130 1.47 -15.56 -7.33
N ARG A 131 2.77 -15.70 -7.08
CA ARG A 131 3.38 -16.98 -6.71
C ARG A 131 2.87 -17.48 -5.37
N ILE A 132 2.80 -16.61 -4.35
CA ILE A 132 2.28 -16.97 -3.01
C ILE A 132 0.86 -17.54 -3.11
N VAL A 133 -0.01 -16.89 -3.89
CA VAL A 133 -1.41 -17.30 -4.06
C VAL A 133 -1.53 -18.62 -4.82
N ASN A 134 -0.71 -18.84 -5.86
CA ASN A 134 -0.80 -20.05 -6.69
C ASN A 134 -0.11 -21.29 -6.08
N GLU A 135 1.05 -21.10 -5.45
CA GLU A 135 1.91 -22.21 -5.02
C GLU A 135 1.67 -22.62 -3.56
N GLY A 136 1.15 -21.72 -2.73
CA GLY A 136 0.78 -21.98 -1.34
C GLY A 136 1.95 -22.30 -0.41
N SER A 137 2.16 -21.47 0.63
CA SER A 137 2.99 -21.73 1.83
C SER A 137 4.37 -22.40 1.65
N GLY A 138 5.01 -22.29 0.48
CA GLY A 138 6.46 -22.42 0.36
C GLY A 138 7.08 -21.15 0.92
N GLY A 139 7.97 -21.26 1.92
CA GLY A 139 8.58 -20.10 2.56
C GLY A 139 9.22 -19.16 1.54
N LEU A 140 8.65 -17.96 1.39
CA LEU A 140 9.16 -16.95 0.46
C LEU A 140 10.16 -16.05 1.17
N ILE A 141 11.35 -15.93 0.61
CA ILE A 141 12.36 -14.97 1.05
C ILE A 141 12.44 -13.87 -0.02
N CYS A 142 11.96 -12.68 0.33
CA CYS A 142 12.16 -11.49 -0.49
C CYS A 142 13.42 -10.76 0.00
N ILE A 143 14.36 -10.48 -0.90
CA ILE A 143 15.57 -9.71 -0.60
C ILE A 143 15.51 -8.41 -1.39
N ILE A 144 15.47 -7.29 -0.67
CA ILE A 144 15.61 -5.94 -1.23
C ILE A 144 17.08 -5.53 -1.03
N ILE A 145 17.74 -5.10 -2.12
CA ILE A 145 19.16 -4.68 -2.13
C ILE A 145 19.24 -3.20 -2.47
#